data_AF-A0A7S3PMA8-F1
#
_entry.id   AF-A0A7S3PMA8-F1
#
_cell.length_a   1.000
_cell.length_b   1.000
_cell.length_c   1.000
_cell.angle_alpha   90.00
_cell.angle_beta   90.00
_cell.angle_gamma   90.00
#
_symmetry.space_group_name_H-M   'P 1'
#
loop_
_entity.id
_entity.type
_entity.pdbx_description
1 polymer ?
#
loop_
_entity_poly.entity_id
_entity_poly.type
_entity_poly.pdbx_seq_one_letter_code
_entity_poly.pdbx_strand_id
1 'polypeptide(L)'
;KFRFFREIILDPFVGTGSLLIPCTYFGSYCYGADIDARILEGKNSKNAFSNFDQYGLQKPDLWRMDFSPRGCCIRAPPEGLFDAIVCDPPYGIRAGARKSGSRRKLIKPVPEKYKENHIPQTQVYESYDLMPDLVDNAARLLVQGGRLVYLLPVATETYTDDVLPKHPCMKVVANSEDFLTMKISRRLVTMEKILSYDINKQDMYRQETRKHANLLKDNNELPGKYGTEGTKLTKADRRAMKKETREQRRKRKVEKLTTDS
;
A
#
# COMPACT_ATOMS: atom_id res chain seq x y z
N LYS A 1 -33.80 -5.95 -3.73
CA LYS A 1 -33.56 -4.52 -3.40
C LYS A 1 -32.68 -3.94 -4.51
N PHE A 2 -33.25 -3.23 -5.48
CA PHE A 2 -32.46 -2.50 -6.48
C PHE A 2 -31.82 -1.30 -5.78
N ARG A 3 -30.50 -1.32 -5.59
CA ARG A 3 -29.75 -0.19 -5.04
C ARG A 3 -29.58 0.81 -6.19
N PHE A 4 -30.41 1.85 -6.21
CA PHE A 4 -30.40 2.91 -7.24
C PHE A 4 -29.21 3.88 -7.13
N PHE A 5 -28.34 3.70 -6.13
CA PHE A 5 -27.15 4.51 -5.93
C PHE A 5 -25.92 3.76 -6.42
N ARG A 6 -25.15 4.39 -7.32
CA ARG A 6 -23.79 3.94 -7.64
C ARG A 6 -22.94 4.01 -6.38
N GLU A 7 -22.26 2.93 -6.05
CA GLU A 7 -21.35 2.89 -4.91
C GLU A 7 -20.13 3.78 -5.18
N ILE A 8 -19.62 4.42 -4.12
CA ILE A 8 -18.45 5.29 -4.21
C ILE A 8 -17.23 4.55 -3.67
N ILE A 9 -16.22 4.34 -4.53
CA ILE A 9 -15.02 3.58 -4.21
C ILE A 9 -13.79 4.48 -4.27
N LEU A 10 -12.90 4.34 -3.28
CA LEU A 10 -11.62 5.03 -3.23
C LEU A 10 -10.45 4.04 -3.31
N ASP A 11 -9.47 4.33 -4.15
CA ASP A 11 -8.12 3.75 -4.05
C ASP A 11 -7.13 4.84 -3.62
N PRO A 12 -6.68 4.86 -2.35
CA PRO A 12 -5.73 5.87 -1.86
C PRO A 12 -4.30 5.70 -2.37
N PHE A 13 -4.00 4.62 -3.10
CA PHE A 13 -2.69 4.29 -3.66
C PHE A 13 -2.84 3.82 -5.12
N VAL A 14 -3.57 4.61 -5.92
CA VAL A 14 -4.15 4.21 -7.21
C VAL A 14 -3.14 3.69 -8.22
N GLY A 15 -1.89 4.18 -8.19
CA GLY A 15 -0.88 3.77 -9.16
C GLY A 15 -1.36 3.97 -10.60
N THR A 16 -1.39 2.89 -11.37
CA THR A 16 -1.88 2.88 -12.76
C THR A 16 -3.41 2.74 -12.89
N GLY A 17 -4.16 2.71 -11.79
CA GLY A 17 -5.63 2.63 -11.77
C GLY A 17 -6.22 1.24 -11.97
N SER A 18 -5.40 0.19 -11.99
CA SER A 18 -5.85 -1.16 -12.34
C SER A 18 -6.89 -1.75 -11.37
N LEU A 19 -6.80 -1.43 -10.07
CA LEU A 19 -7.77 -1.91 -9.07
C LEU A 19 -9.16 -1.25 -9.21
N LEU A 20 -9.21 -0.06 -9.78
CA LEU A 20 -10.46 0.67 -10.02
C LEU A 20 -11.19 0.19 -11.28
N ILE A 21 -10.51 -0.51 -12.19
CA ILE A 21 -11.13 -1.08 -13.41
C ILE A 21 -12.32 -2.01 -13.08
N PRO A 22 -12.18 -3.08 -12.26
CA PRO A 22 -13.32 -3.93 -11.93
C PRO A 22 -14.40 -3.17 -11.17
N CYS A 23 -14.02 -2.26 -10.27
CA CYS A 23 -14.95 -1.40 -9.52
C CYS A 23 -15.86 -0.60 -10.46
N THR A 24 -15.27 0.06 -11.46
CA THR A 24 -16.00 0.83 -12.48
C THR A 24 -16.81 -0.08 -13.39
N TYR A 25 -16.27 -1.24 -13.80
CA TYR A 25 -16.99 -2.21 -14.63
C TYR A 25 -18.30 -2.66 -13.98
N PHE A 26 -18.30 -2.86 -12.66
CA PHE A 26 -19.51 -3.19 -11.89
C PHE A 26 -20.39 -1.97 -11.54
N GLY A 27 -20.12 -0.80 -12.10
CA GLY A 27 -21.00 0.38 -12.04
C GLY A 27 -20.70 1.39 -10.94
N SER A 28 -19.58 1.24 -10.23
CA SER A 28 -19.18 2.18 -9.16
C SER A 28 -18.62 3.48 -9.71
N TYR A 29 -18.75 4.56 -8.93
CA TYR A 29 -18.00 5.80 -9.17
C TYR A 29 -16.68 5.74 -8.38
N CYS A 30 -15.57 5.89 -9.09
CA CYS A 30 -14.25 5.63 -8.52
C CYS A 30 -13.44 6.91 -8.35
N TYR A 31 -12.80 7.02 -7.19
CA TYR A 31 -11.80 8.02 -6.87
C TYR A 31 -10.45 7.33 -6.68
N GLY A 32 -9.39 7.89 -7.23
CA GLY A 32 -8.03 7.39 -7.06
C GLY A 32 -7.13 8.47 -6.51
N ALA A 33 -6.16 8.12 -5.67
CA ALA A 33 -5.17 9.05 -5.20
C ALA A 33 -3.76 8.48 -5.22
N ASP A 34 -2.78 9.34 -5.48
CA ASP A 34 -1.36 9.02 -5.31
C ASP A 34 -0.60 10.26 -4.84
N ILE A 35 0.45 10.07 -4.05
CA ILE A 35 1.31 11.17 -3.59
C ILE A 35 2.25 11.65 -4.71
N ASP A 36 2.57 10.76 -5.66
CA ASP A 36 3.45 11.04 -6.79
C ASP A 36 2.65 11.49 -8.03
N ALA A 37 2.64 12.80 -8.28
CA ALA A 37 1.95 13.39 -9.44
C ALA A 37 2.37 12.76 -10.78
N ARG A 38 3.63 12.29 -10.89
CA ARG A 38 4.14 11.67 -12.13
C ARG A 38 3.45 10.36 -12.45
N ILE A 39 2.93 9.66 -11.44
CA ILE A 39 2.17 8.43 -11.62
C ILE A 39 0.79 8.74 -12.18
N LEU A 40 0.16 9.80 -11.67
CA LEU A 40 -1.15 10.27 -12.15
C LEU A 40 -1.09 10.83 -13.57
N GLU A 41 -0.06 11.63 -13.88
CA GLU A 41 0.17 12.22 -15.21
C GLU A 41 0.55 11.17 -16.26
N GLY A 42 1.25 10.10 -15.84
CA GLY A 42 1.73 9.04 -16.73
C GLY A 42 2.97 9.43 -17.57
N LYS A 43 3.32 8.59 -18.55
CA LYS A 43 4.45 8.80 -19.47
C LYS A 43 4.11 8.34 -20.89
N ASN A 44 4.66 9.01 -21.90
CA ASN A 44 4.55 8.62 -23.32
C ASN A 44 3.09 8.39 -23.75
N SER A 45 2.20 9.32 -23.40
CA SER A 45 0.75 9.26 -23.66
C SER A 45 0.00 8.10 -23.01
N LYS A 46 0.64 7.35 -22.09
CA LYS A 46 0.03 6.33 -21.25
C LYS A 46 -0.07 6.81 -19.81
N ASN A 47 -1.27 6.89 -19.28
CA ASN A 47 -1.56 7.31 -17.92
C ASN A 47 -2.60 6.37 -17.29
N ALA A 48 -3.00 6.66 -16.05
CA ALA A 48 -3.99 5.86 -15.35
C ALA A 48 -5.33 5.75 -16.11
N PHE A 49 -5.67 6.74 -16.95
CA PHE A 49 -6.90 6.73 -17.77
C PHE A 49 -6.81 5.82 -18.99
N SER A 50 -5.62 5.55 -19.52
CA SER A 50 -5.44 4.73 -20.72
C SER A 50 -6.07 3.33 -20.58
N ASN A 51 -6.04 2.76 -19.37
CA ASN A 51 -6.71 1.49 -19.10
C ASN A 51 -8.23 1.63 -19.23
N PHE A 52 -8.83 2.69 -18.68
CA PHE A 52 -10.27 2.93 -18.76
C PHE A 52 -10.71 3.20 -20.20
N ASP A 53 -9.92 3.95 -20.96
CA ASP A 53 -10.17 4.16 -22.39
C ASP A 53 -10.17 2.85 -23.17
N GLN A 54 -9.19 1.98 -22.91
CA GLN A 54 -9.09 0.67 -23.56
C GLN A 54 -10.32 -0.21 -23.27
N TYR A 55 -10.86 -0.17 -22.05
CA TYR A 55 -12.03 -0.96 -21.66
C TYR A 55 -13.37 -0.26 -21.93
N GLY A 56 -13.38 0.96 -22.47
CA GLY A 56 -14.61 1.74 -22.67
C GLY A 56 -15.32 2.11 -21.37
N LEU A 57 -14.57 2.29 -20.28
CA LEU A 57 -15.09 2.54 -18.93
C LEU A 57 -15.07 4.02 -18.58
N GLN A 58 -15.94 4.40 -17.64
CA GLN A 58 -15.92 5.74 -17.06
C GLN A 58 -14.60 5.99 -16.32
N LYS A 59 -13.95 7.11 -16.59
CA LYS A 59 -12.70 7.47 -15.90
C LYS A 59 -12.97 7.81 -14.43
N PRO A 60 -12.08 7.42 -13.50
CA PRO A 60 -12.14 7.85 -12.12
C PRO A 60 -11.70 9.32 -11.99
N ASP A 61 -12.04 9.95 -10.87
CA ASP A 61 -11.41 11.22 -10.49
C ASP A 61 -10.10 10.94 -9.76
N LEU A 62 -9.00 11.57 -10.21
CA LEU A 62 -7.66 11.33 -9.65
C LEU A 62 -7.16 12.53 -8.85
N TRP A 63 -6.68 12.27 -7.64
CA TRP A 63 -6.19 13.29 -6.71
C TRP A 63 -4.72 13.07 -6.36
N ARG A 64 -3.96 14.16 -6.36
CA ARG A 64 -2.66 14.15 -5.72
C ARG A 64 -2.85 14.29 -4.21
N MET A 65 -2.60 13.23 -3.44
CA MET A 65 -2.85 13.22 -2.00
C MET A 65 -1.87 12.30 -1.26
N ASP A 66 -1.52 12.68 -0.03
CA ASP A 66 -0.86 11.81 0.93
C ASP A 66 -1.91 11.17 1.84
N PHE A 67 -1.98 9.85 1.91
CA PHE A 67 -2.96 9.14 2.75
C PHE A 67 -2.49 8.93 4.20
N SER A 68 -1.40 9.57 4.64
CA SER A 68 -0.98 9.61 6.04
C SER A 68 -1.93 10.45 6.91
N PRO A 69 -1.92 10.29 8.25
CA PRO A 69 -2.83 11.01 9.15
C PRO A 69 -2.76 12.54 9.05
N ARG A 70 -1.59 13.09 8.69
CA ARG A 70 -1.40 14.54 8.51
C ARG A 70 -1.56 14.98 7.06
N GLY A 71 -1.40 14.06 6.11
CA GLY A 71 -1.51 14.35 4.68
C GLY A 71 -2.93 14.22 4.14
N CYS A 72 -3.76 13.38 4.77
CA CYS A 72 -5.09 13.06 4.26
C CYS A 72 -6.02 14.25 4.46
N CYS A 73 -6.28 14.98 3.38
CA CYS A 73 -7.08 16.20 3.39
C CYS A 73 -8.58 15.97 3.14
N ILE A 74 -9.01 14.71 3.00
CA ILE A 74 -10.43 14.37 2.83
C ILE A 74 -11.19 14.69 4.11
N ARG A 75 -12.13 15.62 4.01
CA ARG A 75 -13.12 15.91 5.05
C ARG A 75 -14.35 15.04 4.77
N ALA A 76 -14.59 14.06 5.64
CA ALA A 76 -15.77 13.22 5.59
C ALA A 76 -16.77 13.65 6.67
N PRO A 77 -18.08 13.50 6.42
CA PRO A 77 -19.07 13.68 7.46
C PRO A 77 -19.02 12.50 8.47
N PRO A 78 -19.65 12.60 9.65
CA PRO A 78 -19.61 11.55 10.67
C PRO A 78 -20.04 10.16 10.18
N GLU A 79 -20.97 10.12 9.23
CA GLU A 79 -21.49 8.91 8.60
C GLU A 79 -20.52 8.25 7.62
N GLY A 80 -19.45 8.94 7.20
CA GLY A 80 -18.51 8.47 6.16
C GLY A 80 -18.86 8.96 4.75
N LEU A 81 -17.95 8.74 3.80
CA LEU A 81 -18.06 9.21 2.41
C LEU A 81 -18.04 8.07 1.38
N PHE A 82 -17.28 7.00 1.64
CA PHE A 82 -17.05 5.93 0.68
C PHE A 82 -17.74 4.63 1.09
N ASP A 83 -18.33 3.93 0.13
CA ASP A 83 -18.87 2.57 0.32
C ASP A 83 -17.74 1.56 0.47
N ALA A 84 -16.65 1.73 -0.28
CA ALA A 84 -15.47 0.90 -0.17
C ALA A 84 -14.16 1.66 -0.39
N ILE A 85 -13.10 1.16 0.23
CA ILE A 85 -11.72 1.51 -0.07
C ILE A 85 -11.02 0.24 -0.55
N VAL A 86 -10.45 0.26 -1.75
CA VAL A 86 -9.79 -0.89 -2.37
C VAL A 86 -8.40 -0.48 -2.81
N CYS A 87 -7.34 -1.14 -2.31
CA CYS A 87 -5.98 -0.71 -2.64
C CYS A 87 -4.90 -1.81 -2.58
N ASP A 88 -3.76 -1.53 -3.23
CA ASP A 88 -2.49 -2.24 -3.09
C ASP A 88 -1.45 -1.26 -2.52
N PRO A 89 -1.42 -1.06 -1.19
CA PRO A 89 -0.51 -0.11 -0.56
C PRO A 89 0.97 -0.33 -0.92
N PRO A 90 1.80 0.73 -0.90
CA PRO A 90 3.23 0.56 -1.10
C PRO A 90 3.90 -0.10 0.12
N TYR A 91 4.22 -1.39 0.02
CA TYR A 91 4.81 -2.17 1.13
C TYR A 91 6.32 -2.03 1.33
N GLY A 92 6.97 -1.09 0.63
CA GLY A 92 8.44 -0.95 0.69
C GLY A 92 9.21 -2.01 -0.11
N ILE A 93 8.50 -2.91 -0.81
CA ILE A 93 9.06 -3.98 -1.63
C ILE A 93 9.57 -3.41 -2.98
N ARG A 94 8.65 -3.08 -3.90
CA ARG A 94 9.00 -2.55 -5.23
C ARG A 94 9.09 -1.03 -5.27
N ALA A 95 8.25 -0.36 -4.48
CA ALA A 95 8.21 1.08 -4.35
C ALA A 95 8.27 1.42 -2.85
N GLY A 96 9.22 2.28 -2.47
CA GLY A 96 9.29 2.79 -1.10
C GLY A 96 8.11 3.71 -0.84
N ALA A 97 7.31 3.39 0.18
CA ALA A 97 6.20 4.25 0.56
C ALA A 97 6.70 5.63 1.00
N ARG A 98 5.88 6.64 0.70
CA ARG A 98 6.19 8.04 0.93
C ARG A 98 5.03 8.71 1.66
N LYS A 99 5.37 9.62 2.56
CA LYS A 99 4.44 10.57 3.17
C LYS A 99 5.02 11.97 3.11
N SER A 100 4.14 12.96 3.20
CA SER A 100 4.53 14.37 3.30
C SER A 100 5.34 14.59 4.58
N GLY A 101 6.51 15.22 4.47
CA GLY A 101 7.36 15.46 5.62
C GLY A 101 8.76 15.95 5.25
N SER A 102 9.36 16.68 6.20
CA SER A 102 10.72 17.20 6.09
C SER A 102 11.74 16.07 6.31
N ARG A 103 12.77 16.02 5.46
CA ARG A 103 13.93 15.12 5.67
C ARG A 103 14.92 15.67 6.71
N ARG A 104 14.74 16.92 7.15
CA ARG A 104 15.64 17.60 8.10
C ARG A 104 15.19 17.35 9.53
N LYS A 105 16.14 17.17 10.45
CA LYS A 105 15.90 17.06 11.90
C LYS A 105 15.24 18.32 12.47
N LEU A 106 15.73 19.51 12.09
CA LEU A 106 15.05 20.77 12.36
C LEU A 106 14.15 21.14 11.18
N ILE A 107 12.84 21.17 11.44
CA ILE A 107 11.82 21.63 10.49
C ILE A 107 11.80 23.15 10.52
N LYS A 108 12.11 23.79 9.38
CA LYS A 108 11.96 25.23 9.21
C LYS A 108 10.58 25.51 8.61
N PRO A 109 9.84 26.53 9.09
CA PRO A 109 8.59 26.92 8.45
C PRO A 109 8.84 27.37 7.02
N VAL A 110 7.86 27.13 6.14
CA VAL A 110 7.90 27.62 4.76
C VAL A 110 7.75 29.15 4.80
N PRO A 111 8.67 29.92 4.19
CA PRO A 111 8.54 31.37 4.11
C PRO A 111 7.23 31.79 3.44
N GLU A 112 6.60 32.88 3.91
CA GLU A 112 5.27 33.33 3.44
C GLU A 112 5.15 33.39 1.92
N LYS A 113 6.16 33.99 1.27
CA LYS A 113 6.24 34.15 -0.19
C LYS A 113 6.20 32.85 -1.00
N TYR A 114 6.45 31.69 -0.36
CA TYR A 114 6.43 30.40 -1.03
C TYR A 114 5.25 29.53 -0.64
N LYS A 115 4.40 29.94 0.32
CA LYS A 115 3.33 29.09 0.86
C LYS A 115 2.34 28.62 -0.21
N GLU A 116 1.90 29.50 -1.09
CA GLU A 116 0.87 29.17 -2.10
C GLU A 116 1.32 28.09 -3.08
N ASN A 117 2.57 28.14 -3.53
CA ASN A 117 3.13 27.20 -4.50
C ASN A 117 4.07 26.16 -3.85
N HIS A 118 4.02 26.02 -2.52
CA HIS A 118 4.90 25.09 -1.83
C HIS A 118 4.45 23.66 -2.10
N ILE A 119 5.32 22.90 -2.75
CA ILE A 119 5.16 21.45 -2.84
C ILE A 119 5.88 20.82 -1.64
N PRO A 120 5.16 20.16 -0.72
CA PRO A 120 5.78 19.50 0.43
C PRO A 120 6.80 18.47 -0.03
N GLN A 121 7.91 18.40 0.69
CA GLN A 121 8.86 17.31 0.54
C GLN A 121 8.23 16.00 1.00
N THR A 122 8.73 14.88 0.46
CA THR A 122 8.36 13.55 0.92
C THR A 122 9.49 12.89 1.71
N GLN A 123 9.11 12.17 2.75
CA GLN A 123 9.98 11.31 3.55
C GLN A 123 9.60 9.84 3.39
N VAL A 124 10.41 8.94 3.94
CA VAL A 124 10.08 7.51 3.96
C VAL A 124 8.85 7.31 4.85
N TYR A 125 7.94 6.49 4.36
CA TYR A 125 6.79 5.99 5.09
C TYR A 125 7.01 4.50 5.26
N GLU A 126 7.21 4.05 6.48
CA GLU A 126 7.47 2.65 6.75
C GLU A 126 6.17 1.84 6.62
N SER A 127 6.24 0.61 6.10
CA SER A 127 5.06 -0.22 5.85
C SER A 127 4.29 -0.50 7.15
N TYR A 128 5.00 -0.73 8.25
CA TYR A 128 4.42 -0.94 9.58
C TYR A 128 3.76 0.31 10.15
N ASP A 129 4.13 1.52 9.74
CA ASP A 129 3.38 2.74 10.07
C ASP A 129 2.17 2.93 9.14
N LEU A 130 2.34 2.59 7.85
CA LEU A 130 1.34 2.80 6.82
C LEU A 130 0.07 1.97 7.09
N MET A 131 0.22 0.70 7.45
CA MET A 131 -0.92 -0.20 7.59
C MET A 131 -1.88 0.21 8.72
N PRO A 132 -1.42 0.55 9.95
CA PRO A 132 -2.28 1.13 10.97
C PRO A 132 -2.97 2.42 10.54
N ASP A 133 -2.22 3.33 9.91
CA ASP A 133 -2.72 4.63 9.49
C ASP A 133 -3.78 4.46 8.35
N LEU A 134 -3.63 3.45 7.48
CA LEU A 134 -4.63 3.05 6.47
C LEU A 134 -5.93 2.59 7.14
N VAL A 135 -5.86 1.74 8.16
CA VAL A 135 -7.06 1.24 8.85
C VAL A 135 -7.76 2.35 9.64
N ASP A 136 -7.03 3.24 10.32
CA ASP A 136 -7.61 4.41 11.01
C ASP A 136 -8.31 5.36 10.03
N ASN A 137 -7.66 5.69 8.90
CA ASN A 137 -8.28 6.50 7.87
C ASN A 137 -9.49 5.80 7.23
N ALA A 138 -9.45 4.49 7.02
CA ALA A 138 -10.59 3.75 6.51
C ALA A 138 -11.78 3.79 7.48
N ALA A 139 -11.53 3.59 8.77
CA ALA A 139 -12.56 3.69 9.80
C ALA A 139 -13.23 5.08 9.82
N ARG A 140 -12.44 6.14 9.60
CA ARG A 140 -12.93 7.52 9.51
C ARG A 140 -13.72 7.80 8.22
N LEU A 141 -13.27 7.27 7.07
CA LEU A 141 -13.77 7.66 5.75
C LEU A 141 -14.87 6.74 5.19
N LEU A 142 -14.95 5.49 5.64
CA LEU A 142 -15.97 4.55 5.17
C LEU A 142 -17.34 4.85 5.80
N VAL A 143 -18.40 4.56 5.05
CA VAL A 143 -19.75 4.51 5.61
C VAL A 143 -19.93 3.33 6.57
N GLN A 144 -20.93 3.37 7.43
CA GLN A 144 -21.28 2.22 8.27
C GLN A 144 -21.57 0.99 7.40
N GLY A 145 -20.94 -0.16 7.69
CA GLY A 145 -20.99 -1.36 6.85
C GLY A 145 -20.14 -1.31 5.58
N GLY A 146 -19.50 -0.17 5.29
CA GLY A 146 -18.53 -0.02 4.22
C GLY A 146 -17.27 -0.85 4.46
N ARG A 147 -16.53 -1.15 3.38
CA ARG A 147 -15.43 -2.12 3.44
C ARG A 147 -14.08 -1.55 3.01
N LEU A 148 -13.05 -1.89 3.79
CA LEU A 148 -11.66 -1.74 3.40
C LEU A 148 -11.17 -3.08 2.84
N VAL A 149 -10.62 -3.07 1.63
CA VAL A 149 -10.01 -4.22 0.97
C VAL A 149 -8.58 -3.85 0.60
N TYR A 150 -7.61 -4.62 1.08
CA TYR A 150 -6.20 -4.38 0.76
C TYR A 150 -5.41 -5.68 0.56
N LEU A 151 -4.37 -5.58 -0.27
CA LEU A 151 -3.47 -6.69 -0.57
C LEU A 151 -2.21 -6.64 0.29
N LEU A 152 -1.99 -7.50 1.26
CA LEU A 152 -0.80 -7.50 2.14
C LEU A 152 0.20 -8.60 1.72
N PRO A 153 1.43 -8.28 1.28
CA PRO A 153 2.47 -9.28 1.06
C PRO A 153 2.99 -9.82 2.40
N VAL A 154 3.12 -11.14 2.49
CA VAL A 154 3.50 -11.84 3.71
C VAL A 154 4.53 -12.94 3.47
N ALA A 155 5.40 -13.17 4.45
CA ALA A 155 6.27 -14.34 4.46
C ALA A 155 5.44 -15.59 4.81
N THR A 156 5.37 -16.55 3.89
CA THR A 156 4.45 -17.70 4.00
C THR A 156 4.69 -18.54 5.25
N GLU A 157 5.95 -18.66 5.70
CA GLU A 157 6.32 -19.52 6.83
C GLU A 157 6.03 -18.89 8.21
N THR A 158 6.01 -17.55 8.31
CA THR A 158 5.91 -16.84 9.59
C THR A 158 4.59 -16.09 9.76
N TYR A 159 3.75 -16.06 8.74
CA TYR A 159 2.49 -15.32 8.78
C TYR A 159 1.49 -15.92 9.78
N THR A 160 0.92 -15.05 10.61
CA THR A 160 -0.27 -15.33 11.42
C THR A 160 -1.25 -14.16 11.30
N ASP A 161 -2.54 -14.40 11.50
CA ASP A 161 -3.57 -13.34 11.42
C ASP A 161 -3.39 -12.25 12.50
N ASP A 162 -2.58 -12.50 13.54
CA ASP A 162 -2.27 -11.53 14.59
C ASP A 162 -1.44 -10.34 14.11
N VAL A 163 -0.75 -10.46 12.97
CA VAL A 163 -0.01 -9.35 12.36
C VAL A 163 -0.93 -8.33 11.69
N LEU A 164 -2.21 -8.66 11.48
CA LEU A 164 -3.16 -7.75 10.85
C LEU A 164 -3.48 -6.58 11.80
N PRO A 165 -3.47 -5.33 11.30
CA PRO A 165 -3.85 -4.17 12.10
C PRO A 165 -5.30 -4.30 12.60
N LYS A 166 -5.51 -4.10 13.90
CA LYS A 166 -6.84 -4.12 14.53
C LYS A 166 -7.27 -2.69 14.88
N HIS A 167 -8.55 -2.39 14.72
CA HIS A 167 -9.12 -1.08 15.04
C HIS A 167 -10.53 -1.26 15.64
N PRO A 168 -10.92 -0.56 16.71
CA PRO A 168 -12.21 -0.79 17.39
C PRO A 168 -13.45 -0.69 16.47
N CYS A 169 -13.41 0.20 15.48
CA CYS A 169 -14.50 0.37 14.51
C CYS A 169 -14.45 -0.57 13.30
N MET A 170 -13.40 -1.40 13.14
CA MET A 170 -13.21 -2.24 11.95
C MET A 170 -13.08 -3.71 12.36
N LYS A 171 -13.71 -4.60 11.61
CA LYS A 171 -13.62 -6.04 11.82
C LYS A 171 -13.13 -6.74 10.57
N VAL A 172 -12.13 -7.62 10.69
CA VAL A 172 -11.75 -8.51 9.59
C VAL A 172 -12.89 -9.48 9.31
N VAL A 173 -13.37 -9.52 8.07
CA VAL A 173 -14.48 -10.39 7.62
C VAL A 173 -14.04 -11.41 6.58
N ALA A 174 -12.91 -11.18 5.90
CA ALA A 174 -12.29 -12.16 5.02
C ALA A 174 -10.77 -11.96 4.95
N ASN A 175 -10.05 -13.06 4.75
CA ASN A 175 -8.60 -13.10 4.58
C ASN A 175 -8.26 -14.25 3.62
N SER A 176 -7.94 -13.93 2.36
CA SER A 176 -7.68 -14.93 1.31
C SER A 176 -6.21 -14.95 0.92
N GLU A 177 -5.64 -16.13 0.65
CA GLU A 177 -4.24 -16.27 0.24
C GLU A 177 -4.06 -16.40 -1.27
N ASP A 178 -3.01 -15.77 -1.78
CA ASP A 178 -2.50 -15.93 -3.14
C ASP A 178 -0.98 -16.16 -3.08
N PHE A 179 -0.51 -17.32 -3.52
CA PHE A 179 0.92 -17.66 -3.51
C PHE A 179 1.67 -16.95 -4.64
N LEU A 180 2.63 -16.07 -4.30
CA LEU A 180 3.48 -15.42 -5.31
C LEU A 180 4.73 -16.26 -5.60
N THR A 181 5.32 -16.84 -4.56
CA THR A 181 6.46 -17.76 -4.61
C THR A 181 6.36 -18.75 -3.45
N MET A 182 7.29 -19.71 -3.35
CA MET A 182 7.32 -20.64 -2.21
C MET A 182 7.47 -19.97 -0.83
N LYS A 183 8.08 -18.77 -0.76
CA LYS A 183 8.37 -18.09 0.52
C LYS A 183 7.54 -16.83 0.75
N ILE A 184 6.82 -16.38 -0.27
CA ILE A 184 6.07 -15.12 -0.24
C ILE A 184 4.68 -15.41 -0.79
N SER A 185 3.68 -15.14 0.04
CA SER A 185 2.28 -15.08 -0.36
C SER A 185 1.76 -13.67 -0.20
N ARG A 186 0.56 -13.44 -0.72
CA ARG A 186 -0.16 -12.18 -0.64
C ARG A 186 -1.54 -12.48 -0.06
N ARG A 187 -1.91 -11.74 0.99
CA ARG A 187 -3.23 -11.80 1.61
C ARG A 187 -4.13 -10.74 0.99
N LEU A 188 -5.31 -11.12 0.50
CA LEU A 188 -6.39 -10.17 0.24
C LEU A 188 -7.25 -10.08 1.51
N VAL A 189 -7.06 -9.00 2.27
CA VAL A 189 -7.75 -8.78 3.54
C VAL A 189 -8.94 -7.87 3.31
N THR A 190 -10.11 -8.27 3.82
CA THR A 190 -11.33 -7.45 3.82
C THR A 190 -11.74 -7.16 5.25
N MET A 191 -11.90 -5.87 5.57
CA MET A 191 -12.42 -5.39 6.84
C MET A 191 -13.72 -4.61 6.62
N GLU A 192 -14.67 -4.76 7.53
CA GLU A 192 -15.95 -4.06 7.51
C GLU A 192 -16.03 -3.06 8.66
N LYS A 193 -16.55 -1.86 8.40
CA LYS A 193 -16.81 -0.84 9.43
C LYS A 193 -18.04 -1.23 10.24
N ILE A 194 -17.81 -1.60 11.50
CA ILE A 194 -18.85 -2.09 12.42
C ILE A 194 -19.34 -1.03 13.41
N LEU A 195 -18.59 0.05 13.63
CA LEU A 195 -18.99 1.15 14.52
C LEU A 195 -18.69 2.51 13.86
N SER A 196 -19.47 3.53 14.25
CA SER A 196 -19.19 4.91 13.88
C SER A 196 -17.85 5.38 14.45
N TYR A 197 -17.16 6.25 13.72
CA TYR A 197 -15.87 6.80 14.14
C TYR A 197 -16.10 8.05 14.99
N ASP A 198 -15.72 8.00 16.27
CA ASP A 198 -15.77 9.17 17.17
C ASP A 198 -14.48 9.97 17.07
N ILE A 199 -14.56 11.18 16.52
CA ILE A 199 -13.40 12.06 16.35
C ILE A 199 -12.70 12.38 17.69
N ASN A 200 -13.43 12.40 18.80
CA ASN A 200 -12.87 12.69 20.12
C ASN A 200 -12.01 11.53 20.64
N LYS A 201 -12.16 10.32 20.07
CA LYS A 201 -11.41 9.12 20.41
C LYS A 201 -10.29 8.81 19.43
N GLN A 202 -10.01 9.70 18.48
CA GLN A 202 -9.01 9.50 17.42
C GLN A 202 -7.63 9.10 17.96
N ASP A 203 -7.13 9.77 19.00
CA ASP A 203 -5.80 9.44 19.54
C ASP A 203 -5.76 8.04 20.17
N MET A 204 -6.84 7.63 20.85
CA MET A 204 -6.99 6.28 21.38
C MET A 204 -7.03 5.24 20.24
N TYR A 205 -7.82 5.48 19.18
CA TYR A 205 -7.89 4.58 18.03
C TYR A 205 -6.54 4.38 17.35
N ARG A 206 -5.79 5.47 17.15
CA ARG A 206 -4.44 5.41 16.56
C ARG A 206 -3.46 4.66 17.45
N GLN A 207 -3.53 4.84 18.76
CA GLN A 207 -2.69 4.09 19.71
C GLN A 207 -3.00 2.59 19.66
N GLU A 208 -4.27 2.19 19.69
CA GLU A 208 -4.66 0.77 19.60
C GLU A 208 -4.21 0.12 18.30
N THR A 209 -4.40 0.81 17.17
CA THR A 209 -4.02 0.28 15.86
C THR A 209 -2.49 0.14 15.75
N ARG A 210 -1.72 1.06 16.34
CA ARG A 210 -0.26 1.04 16.33
C ARG A 210 0.36 -0.07 17.18
N LYS A 211 -0.33 -0.61 18.19
CA LYS A 211 0.19 -1.77 18.94
C LYS A 211 0.48 -2.96 18.02
N HIS A 212 -0.30 -3.10 16.94
CA HIS A 212 -0.16 -4.16 15.95
C HIS A 212 0.94 -3.89 14.91
N ALA A 213 1.41 -2.65 14.77
CA ALA A 213 2.50 -2.28 13.88
C ALA A 213 3.80 -3.03 14.21
N ASN A 214 4.09 -3.17 15.51
CA ASN A 214 5.27 -3.87 15.99
C ASN A 214 5.20 -5.36 15.64
N LEU A 215 4.01 -5.98 15.78
CA LEU A 215 3.81 -7.38 15.39
C LEU A 215 4.06 -7.60 13.89
N LEU A 216 3.60 -6.67 13.04
CA LEU A 216 3.86 -6.74 11.61
C LEU A 216 5.34 -6.57 11.29
N LYS A 217 6.03 -5.66 11.98
CA LYS A 217 7.47 -5.46 11.84
C LYS A 217 8.27 -6.69 12.23
N ASP A 218 7.90 -7.33 13.34
CA ASP A 218 8.67 -8.44 13.93
C ASP A 218 8.38 -9.79 13.26
N ASN A 219 7.18 -10.01 12.72
CA ASN A 219 6.74 -11.32 12.20
C ASN A 219 6.63 -11.39 10.66
N ASN A 220 6.82 -10.27 9.95
CA ASN A 220 6.69 -10.21 8.49
C ASN A 220 8.00 -9.79 7.80
N GLU A 221 9.11 -10.41 8.19
CA GLU A 221 10.39 -10.25 7.49
C GLU A 221 10.35 -10.97 6.13
N LEU A 222 10.06 -10.21 5.08
CA LEU A 222 10.06 -10.74 3.72
C LEU A 222 11.49 -11.09 3.28
N PRO A 223 11.76 -12.33 2.83
CA PRO A 223 13.10 -12.76 2.49
C PRO A 223 13.68 -12.00 1.28
N GLY A 224 14.75 -11.23 1.52
CA GLY A 224 15.72 -10.75 0.53
C GLY A 224 15.21 -9.75 -0.54
N LYS A 225 15.87 -8.58 -0.60
CA LYS A 225 15.59 -7.35 -1.40
C LYS A 225 14.44 -6.46 -0.92
N TYR A 226 13.69 -6.86 0.11
CA TYR A 226 12.39 -6.26 0.41
C TYR A 226 12.13 -5.98 1.89
N GLY A 227 13.18 -5.98 2.72
CA GLY A 227 13.20 -5.53 4.11
C GLY A 227 14.53 -4.84 4.40
N THR A 228 14.53 -3.89 5.33
CA THR A 228 15.62 -2.97 5.68
C THR A 228 16.94 -3.63 6.08
N GLU A 229 18.05 -2.96 5.75
CA GLU A 229 19.43 -3.16 6.26
C GLU A 229 20.10 -4.53 6.11
N GLY A 230 20.18 -5.05 4.88
CA GLY A 230 21.34 -5.86 4.50
C GLY A 230 22.50 -4.93 4.14
N THR A 231 23.66 -5.10 4.79
CA THR A 231 24.94 -4.44 4.43
C THR A 231 25.04 -4.35 2.91
N LYS A 232 25.08 -3.14 2.35
CA LYS A 232 25.13 -2.96 0.89
C LYS A 232 26.38 -3.65 0.37
N LEU A 233 26.24 -4.88 -0.13
CA LEU A 233 27.28 -5.62 -0.82
C LEU A 233 27.87 -4.69 -1.88
N THR A 234 29.16 -4.39 -1.73
CA THR A 234 29.90 -3.51 -2.61
C THR A 234 29.87 -4.06 -4.03
N LYS A 235 30.19 -3.25 -5.04
CA LYS A 235 30.31 -3.74 -6.42
C LYS A 235 31.33 -4.89 -6.53
N ALA A 236 32.32 -4.94 -5.65
CA ALA A 236 33.30 -6.02 -5.56
C ALA A 236 32.65 -7.32 -5.06
N ASP A 237 31.87 -7.26 -3.97
CA ASP A 237 31.21 -8.44 -3.40
C ASP A 237 30.20 -9.06 -4.38
N ARG A 238 29.47 -8.21 -5.12
CA ARG A 238 28.56 -8.68 -6.19
C ARG A 238 29.29 -9.35 -7.35
N ARG A 239 30.52 -8.91 -7.65
CA ARG A 239 31.37 -9.53 -8.68
C ARG A 239 31.95 -10.86 -8.19
N ALA A 240 32.36 -10.94 -6.93
CA ALA A 240 32.84 -12.16 -6.30
C ALA A 240 31.75 -13.25 -6.27
N MET A 241 30.54 -12.92 -5.79
CA MET A 241 29.40 -13.86 -5.82
C MET A 241 29.07 -14.36 -7.23
N LYS A 242 29.10 -13.47 -8.24
CA LYS A 242 28.86 -13.87 -9.63
C LYS A 242 29.95 -14.81 -10.14
N LYS A 243 31.20 -14.62 -9.72
CA LYS A 243 32.33 -15.48 -10.09
C LYS A 243 32.19 -16.86 -9.45
N GLU A 244 31.92 -16.92 -8.14
CA GLU A 244 31.67 -18.19 -7.43
C GLU A 244 30.47 -18.94 -8.00
N THR A 245 29.36 -18.26 -8.28
CA THR A 245 28.17 -18.89 -8.87
C THR A 245 28.48 -19.48 -10.27
N ARG A 246 29.33 -18.80 -11.06
CA ARG A 246 29.75 -19.27 -12.38
C ARG A 246 30.70 -20.47 -12.27
N GLU A 247 31.54 -20.49 -11.25
CA GLU A 247 32.50 -21.55 -10.97
C GLU A 247 31.80 -22.81 -10.44
N GLN A 248 30.83 -22.66 -9.54
CA GLN A 248 29.95 -23.75 -9.09
C GLN A 248 29.12 -24.34 -10.24
N ARG A 249 28.59 -23.49 -11.14
CA ARG A 249 27.91 -23.97 -12.35
C ARG A 249 28.84 -24.75 -13.29
N ARG A 250 30.11 -24.33 -13.40
CA ARG A 250 31.12 -25.07 -14.17
C ARG A 250 31.45 -26.41 -13.53
N LYS A 251 31.67 -26.46 -12.21
CA LYS A 251 31.92 -27.72 -11.47
C LYS A 251 30.78 -28.71 -11.61
N ARG A 252 29.53 -28.27 -11.41
CA ARG A 252 28.34 -29.11 -11.61
C ARG A 252 28.17 -29.62 -13.04
N LYS A 253 28.61 -28.84 -14.03
CA LYS A 253 28.56 -29.25 -15.45
C LYS A 253 29.64 -30.31 -15.76
N VAL A 254 30.82 -30.19 -15.16
CA VAL A 254 31.89 -31.19 -15.28
C VAL A 254 31.52 -32.49 -14.56
N GLU A 255 30.97 -32.42 -13.35
CA GLU A 255 30.49 -33.58 -12.59
C GLU A 255 29.39 -34.35 -13.35
N LYS A 256 28.50 -33.64 -14.04
CA LYS A 256 27.47 -34.24 -14.91
C LYS A 256 28.05 -34.93 -16.14
N LEU A 257 29.18 -34.45 -16.67
CA LEU A 257 29.84 -35.05 -17.84
C LEU A 257 30.65 -36.30 -17.46
N THR A 258 31.13 -36.39 -16.22
CA THR A 258 31.88 -37.55 -15.70
C THR A 258 31.02 -38.67 -15.13
N THR A 259 29.72 -38.44 -14.93
CA THR A 259 28.77 -39.46 -14.42
C THR A 259 27.98 -40.16 -15.53
N ASP A 260 28.05 -39.67 -16.77
CA ASP A 260 27.46 -40.27 -17.97
C ASP A 260 28.50 -41.00 -18.85
N SER A 261 29.65 -41.42 -18.27
CA SER A 261 30.67 -42.29 -18.91
C SER A 261 30.82 -43.58 -18.10
#